data_AF-A0A9E2TYM3-F1
#
_entry.id   AF-A0A9E2TYM3-F1
#
_cell.length_a   1.000
_cell.length_b   1.000
_cell.length_c   1.000
_cell.angle_alpha   90.00
_cell.angle_beta   90.00
_cell.angle_gamma   90.00
#
_symmetry.space_group_name_H-M   'P 1'
#
loop_
_entity.id
_entity.type
_entity.pdbx_description
1 polymer ?
#
loop_
_entity_poly.entity_id
_entity_poly.type
_entity_poly.pdbx_seq_one_letter_code
_entity_poly.pdbx_strand_id
1 'polypeptide(L)'
;MKLEPAAWWSVRAAHNLKPATYRCPLCGYRLHAMTPHVLIAPEGDTSRRRHAHAECAQAARQQGRLPSYDEWRKTQPRRGIRLHWPFPKRP
;
A
#
# COMPACT_ATOMS: atom_id res chain seq x y z
N MET A 1 -13.67 -6.71 7.10
CA MET A 1 -12.51 -5.99 6.53
C MET A 1 -12.80 -4.49 6.57
N LYS A 2 -11.97 -3.70 7.25
CA LYS A 2 -12.14 -2.24 7.41
C LYS A 2 -10.81 -1.55 7.13
N LEU A 3 -10.47 -1.43 5.85
CA LEU A 3 -9.36 -0.60 5.39
C LEU A 3 -9.91 0.78 5.01
N GLU A 4 -9.12 1.81 5.26
CA GLU A 4 -9.41 3.15 4.76
C GLU A 4 -9.25 3.18 3.23
N PRO A 5 -9.98 4.05 2.51
CA PRO A 5 -9.75 4.19 1.08
C PRO A 5 -8.34 4.72 0.83
N ALA A 6 -7.62 4.05 -0.08
CA ALA A 6 -6.27 4.40 -0.51
C ALA A 6 -6.04 3.90 -1.93
N ALA A 7 -5.33 4.68 -2.74
CA ALA A 7 -5.09 4.33 -4.14
C ALA A 7 -4.09 3.17 -4.30
N TRP A 8 -3.14 3.07 -3.38
CA TRP A 8 -2.15 2.01 -3.29
C TRP A 8 -1.67 1.83 -1.85
N TRP A 9 -0.97 0.72 -1.58
CA TRP A 9 -0.51 0.36 -0.25
C TRP A 9 0.97 -0.05 -0.27
N SER A 10 1.73 0.39 0.72
CA SER A 10 3.04 -0.20 1.03
C SER A 10 2.87 -1.32 2.04
N VAL A 11 3.65 -2.39 1.87
CA VAL A 11 3.65 -3.55 2.76
C VAL A 11 5.07 -3.83 3.21
N ARG A 12 5.30 -3.95 4.51
CA ARG A 12 6.62 -4.22 5.10
C ARG A 12 6.50 -5.29 6.18
N ALA A 13 7.43 -6.24 6.22
CA ALA A 13 7.54 -7.19 7.33
C ALA A 13 7.80 -6.46 8.65
N ALA A 14 7.08 -6.88 9.69
CA ALA A 14 7.18 -6.29 11.02
C ALA A 14 7.66 -7.34 12.02
N HIS A 15 8.70 -6.97 12.76
CA HIS A 15 9.21 -7.74 13.89
C HIS A 15 9.14 -6.83 15.10
N ASN A 16 8.23 -7.12 16.03
CA ASN A 16 8.14 -6.38 17.27
C ASN A 16 8.76 -7.20 18.39
N LEU A 17 9.59 -6.55 19.21
CA LEU A 17 10.19 -7.17 20.39
C LEU A 17 9.31 -6.98 21.64
N LYS A 18 8.33 -6.06 21.58
CA LYS A 18 7.40 -5.81 22.68
C LYS A 18 6.13 -6.65 22.50
N PRO A 19 5.68 -7.35 23.55
CA PRO A 19 4.40 -8.04 23.51
C PRO A 19 3.28 -7.00 23.38
N ALA A 20 2.57 -7.07 22.25
CA ALA A 20 1.39 -6.26 22.00
C ALA A 20 0.39 -7.10 21.21
N THR A 21 -0.88 -6.77 21.35
CA THR A 21 -1.95 -7.41 20.57
C THR A 21 -2.61 -6.35 19.72
N TYR A 22 -2.58 -6.54 18.40
CA TYR A 22 -3.21 -5.65 17.44
C TYR A 22 -4.45 -6.30 16.83
N ARG A 23 -5.33 -5.51 16.24
CA ARG A 23 -6.46 -6.02 15.48
C ARG A 23 -6.16 -5.91 13.99
N CYS A 24 -6.21 -7.05 13.29
CA CYS A 24 -5.97 -7.08 11.85
C CYS A 24 -7.14 -6.40 11.13
N PRO A 25 -6.91 -5.36 10.29
CA PRO A 25 -7.99 -4.68 9.58
C PRO A 25 -8.60 -5.52 8.43
N LEU A 26 -7.91 -6.58 8.01
CA LEU A 26 -8.33 -7.46 6.92
C LEU A 26 -9.36 -8.49 7.42
N CYS A 27 -8.96 -9.35 8.36
CA CYS A 27 -9.83 -10.40 8.89
C CYS A 27 -10.62 -9.98 10.15
N GLY A 28 -10.21 -8.92 10.85
CA GLY A 28 -10.88 -8.43 12.06
C GLY A 28 -10.48 -9.17 13.36
N TYR A 29 -9.68 -10.22 13.28
CA TYR A 29 -9.16 -10.95 14.43
C TYR A 29 -7.95 -10.28 15.06
N ARG A 30 -7.65 -10.68 16.30
CA ARG A 30 -6.46 -10.22 17.03
C ARG A 30 -5.21 -10.94 16.50
N LEU A 31 -4.11 -10.22 16.45
CA LEU A 31 -2.79 -10.73 16.12
C LEU A 31 -1.80 -10.39 17.22
N HIS A 32 -0.92 -11.33 17.55
CA HIS A 32 0.17 -11.09 18.48
C HIS A 32 1.35 -10.48 17.73
N ALA A 33 1.92 -9.42 18.30
CA ALA A 33 3.05 -8.71 17.69
C ALA A 33 4.33 -9.57 17.59
N MET A 34 4.39 -10.67 18.33
CA MET A 34 5.49 -11.65 18.29
C MET A 34 5.32 -12.68 17.17
N THR A 35 4.13 -12.78 16.56
CA THR A 35 3.87 -13.65 15.41
C THR A 35 4.28 -12.94 14.12
N PRO A 36 4.72 -13.67 13.08
CA PRO A 36 4.98 -13.08 11.77
C PRO A 36 3.79 -12.25 11.26
N HIS A 37 4.02 -10.95 11.12
CA HIS A 37 3.00 -10.01 10.68
C HIS A 37 3.63 -8.90 9.85
N VAL A 38 2.77 -8.12 9.19
CA VAL A 38 3.20 -7.03 8.31
C VAL A 38 2.58 -5.71 8.75
N LEU A 39 3.28 -4.64 8.44
CA LEU A 39 2.76 -3.29 8.44
C LEU A 39 2.27 -2.96 7.04
N ILE A 40 1.02 -2.52 6.96
CA ILE A 40 0.45 -1.95 5.75
C ILE A 40 0.27 -0.45 5.96
N ALA A 41 0.68 0.37 4.99
CA ALA A 41 0.51 1.81 5.04
C ALA A 41 -0.20 2.30 3.77
N PRO A 42 -1.31 3.04 3.90
CA PRO A 42 -2.01 3.60 2.75
C PRO A 42 -1.10 4.65 2.12
N GLU A 43 -0.88 4.56 0.81
CA GLU A 43 -0.11 5.54 0.03
C GLU A 43 1.31 5.80 0.57
N GLY A 44 1.87 4.83 1.30
CA GLY A 44 3.17 4.97 1.95
C GLY A 44 3.19 5.81 3.22
N ASP A 45 2.04 6.33 3.67
CA ASP A 45 1.93 7.13 4.88
C ASP A 45 2.10 6.27 6.15
N THR A 46 3.31 6.30 6.69
CA THR A 46 3.68 5.53 7.87
C THR A 46 2.95 5.97 9.15
N SER A 47 2.34 7.16 9.20
CA SER A 47 1.53 7.61 10.34
C SER A 47 0.19 6.87 10.40
N ARG A 48 -0.35 6.50 9.23
CA ARG A 48 -1.60 5.75 9.07
C ARG A 48 -1.40 4.24 8.98
N ARG A 49 -0.19 3.75 9.28
CA ARG A 49 0.15 2.33 9.23
C ARG A 49 -0.74 1.49 10.15
N ARG A 50 -1.00 0.24 9.74
CA ARG A 50 -1.75 -0.75 10.51
C ARG A 50 -1.02 -2.09 10.51
N HIS A 51 -1.16 -2.84 11.60
CA HIS A 51 -0.65 -4.20 11.70
C HIS A 51 -1.65 -5.19 11.12
N ALA A 52 -1.19 -6.09 10.26
CA ALA A 52 -2.00 -7.13 9.65
C ALA A 52 -1.24 -8.46 9.64
N HIS A 53 -1.95 -9.59 9.65
CA HIS A 53 -1.34 -10.89 9.42
C HIS A 53 -0.68 -10.93 8.04
N ALA A 54 0.47 -11.61 7.94
CA ALA A 54 1.16 -11.80 6.66
C ALA A 54 0.26 -12.53 5.65
N GLU A 55 -0.41 -13.59 6.08
CA GLU A 55 -1.33 -14.38 5.24
C GLU A 55 -2.52 -13.56 4.75
N CYS A 56 -3.12 -12.76 5.62
CA CYS A 56 -4.24 -11.90 5.24
C CYS A 56 -3.80 -10.85 4.22
N ALA A 57 -2.61 -10.26 4.39
CA ALA A 57 -2.07 -9.29 3.45
C ALA A 57 -1.77 -9.94 2.08
N GLN A 58 -1.20 -11.14 2.07
CA GLN A 58 -0.97 -11.91 0.86
C GLN A 58 -2.27 -12.25 0.13
N ALA A 59 -3.30 -12.74 0.84
CA ALA A 59 -4.61 -13.02 0.27
C ALA A 59 -5.26 -11.75 -0.31
N ALA A 60 -5.18 -10.62 0.41
CA ALA A 60 -5.71 -9.35 -0.07
C ALA A 60 -4.96 -8.83 -1.31
N ARG A 61 -3.65 -9.08 -1.43
CA ARG A 61 -2.89 -8.79 -2.67
C ARG A 61 -3.34 -9.66 -3.83
N GLN A 62 -3.51 -10.96 -3.63
CA GLN A 62 -4.00 -11.88 -4.67
C GLN A 62 -5.40 -11.51 -5.17
N GLN A 63 -6.21 -10.90 -4.31
CA GLN A 63 -7.55 -10.38 -4.64
C GLN A 63 -7.53 -8.96 -5.24
N GLY A 64 -6.35 -8.35 -5.47
CA GLY A 64 -6.22 -7.00 -6.02
C GLY A 64 -6.65 -5.87 -5.06
N ARG A 65 -6.82 -6.15 -3.76
CA ARG A 65 -7.31 -5.19 -2.75
C ARG A 65 -6.20 -4.38 -2.07
N LEU A 66 -4.95 -4.80 -2.22
CA LEU A 66 -3.76 -4.09 -1.75
C LEU A 66 -2.80 -3.86 -2.93
N PRO A 67 -3.20 -3.08 -3.94
CA PRO A 67 -2.31 -2.78 -5.06
C PRO A 67 -1.05 -2.07 -4.53
N SER A 68 0.11 -2.54 -4.97
CA SER A 68 1.38 -1.85 -4.72
C SER A 68 1.48 -0.56 -5.53
N TYR A 69 2.42 0.29 -5.13
CA TYR A 69 2.71 1.53 -5.86
C TYR A 69 2.96 1.27 -7.36
N ASP A 70 3.75 0.25 -7.72
CA ASP A 70 4.04 -0.07 -9.12
C ASP A 70 2.81 -0.54 -9.90
N GLU A 71 1.94 -1.35 -9.28
CA GLU A 71 0.68 -1.80 -9.88
C GLU A 71 -0.25 -0.60 -10.14
N TRP A 72 -0.43 0.27 -9.15
CA TRP A 72 -1.21 1.49 -9.29
C TRP A 72 -0.59 2.47 -10.30
N ARG A 73 0.73 2.64 -10.30
CA ARG A 73 1.43 3.53 -11.24
C ARG A 73 1.26 3.08 -12.69
N LYS A 74 1.16 1.78 -12.95
CA LYS A 74 0.88 1.24 -14.29
C LYS A 74 -0.54 1.55 -14.78
N THR A 75 -1.51 1.71 -13.87
CA THR A 75 -2.87 2.10 -14.24
C THR A 75 -3.03 3.60 -14.48
N GLN A 76 -2.06 4.42 -14.04
CA GLN A 76 -2.12 5.87 -14.26
C GLN A 76 -1.90 6.20 -15.74
N PRO A 77 -2.71 7.11 -16.31
CA PRO A 77 -2.50 7.57 -17.67
C PRO A 77 -1.11 8.18 -17.75
N ARG A 78 -0.28 7.70 -18.68
CA ARG A 78 0.98 8.36 -19.01
C ARG A 78 0.59 9.76 -19.48
N ARG A 79 0.86 10.80 -18.69
CA ARG A 79 0.69 12.19 -19.15
C ARG A 79 1.52 12.30 -20.42
N GLY A 80 0.82 12.28 -21.56
CA GLY A 80 1.41 12.50 -22.86
C GLY A 80 2.12 13.83 -22.77
N ILE A 81 3.43 13.80 -22.98
CA ILE A 81 4.22 15.00 -23.18
C ILE A 81 3.60 15.69 -24.41
N ARG A 82 2.73 16.67 -24.16
CA ARG A 82 2.19 17.55 -25.21
C ARG A 82 3.24 18.62 -25.45
N LEU A 83 4.35 18.23 -26.09
CA LEU A 83 5.31 19.17 -26.68
C LEU A 83 4.60 19.87 -27.84
N HIS A 84 3.77 20.85 -27.53
CA HIS A 84 3.47 21.93 -28.47
C HIS A 84 4.51 23.02 -28.18
N TRP A 85 5.72 22.82 -28.71
CA TRP A 85 6.70 23.89 -28.76
C TRP A 85 6.58 24.55 -30.14
N PRO A 86 6.02 25.75 -30.28
CA PRO A 86 6.22 26.51 -31.52
C PRO A 86 7.64 27.08 -31.41
N PHE A 87 8.60 26.46 -32.09
CA PHE A 87 9.90 27.10 -32.32
C PHE A 87 9.63 28.22 -33.33
N PRO A 88 9.72 29.52 -32.99
CA PRO A 88 9.72 30.54 -34.02
C PRO A 88 11.05 30.46 -34.76
N LYS A 89 11.00 30.13 -36.05
CA LYS A 89 12.15 30.32 -36.94
C LYS A 89 12.42 31.82 -37.02
N ARG A 90 13.59 32.27 -36.56
CA ARG A 90 14.10 33.62 -36.80
C ARG A 90 14.93 33.64 -38.10
N PRO A 91 14.96 34.80 -38.80
CA PRO A 91 15.30 34.93 -40.21
C PRO A 91 16.78 34.68 -40.55
#